data_AF-A0A6P4Z011-F1
#
_entry.id   AF-A0A6P4Z011-F1
#
_cell.length_a   1.000
_cell.length_b   1.000
_cell.length_c   1.000
_cell.angle_alpha   90.00
_cell.angle_beta   90.00
_cell.angle_gamma   90.00
#
_symmetry.space_group_name_H-M   'P 1'
#
loop_
_entity.id
_entity.type
_entity.pdbx_description
1 polymer ?
#
loop_
_entity_poly.entity_id
_entity_poly.type
_entity_poly.pdbx_seq_one_letter_code
_entity_poly.pdbx_strand_id
1 'polypeptide(L)'
;MVGALTDLVVTADLGFVEDTPFLQRILYLWISSFLARLNYYWLWSLSEGLCNAAGLGFCRQDARGRWDALSDYSFFTLELSTNMANFTRNWNKTTSAWLKRLVYYRFSHMRTVLTFLVSALWHGPHPGIFIGFSVWTAVVIADRKVAKLAVHERLPSAAWRFLHMCMSWLTTQLAVGFILTTIHLQSMGPILVFWRSEMVKERELFTTFCFLTFPDLGR
;
A
#
# COMPACT_ATOMS: atom_id res chain seq x y z
N MET A 1 -9.08 -17.98 4.70
CA MET A 1 -8.00 -17.67 3.74
C MET A 1 -8.48 -17.62 2.29
N VAL A 2 -9.20 -18.65 1.78
CA VAL A 2 -9.67 -18.67 0.38
C VAL A 2 -10.70 -17.57 0.06
N GLY A 3 -11.62 -17.27 0.99
CA GLY A 3 -12.71 -16.28 0.78
C GLY A 3 -12.27 -14.87 0.41
N ALA A 4 -11.30 -14.29 1.12
CA ALA A 4 -10.84 -12.92 0.82
C ALA A 4 -10.08 -12.82 -0.52
N LEU A 5 -9.45 -13.91 -0.95
CA LEU A 5 -8.80 -13.98 -2.26
C LEU A 5 -9.83 -14.12 -3.37
N THR A 6 -10.91 -14.87 -3.14
CA THR A 6 -12.04 -14.95 -4.08
C THR A 6 -12.76 -13.62 -4.22
N ASP A 7 -12.89 -12.84 -3.14
CA ASP A 7 -13.50 -11.50 -3.19
C ASP A 7 -12.69 -10.51 -4.04
N LEU A 8 -11.34 -10.62 -4.02
CA LEU A 8 -10.50 -9.83 -4.90
C LEU A 8 -10.64 -10.22 -6.38
N VAL A 9 -10.93 -11.49 -6.68
CA VAL A 9 -11.19 -11.93 -8.06
C VAL A 9 -12.48 -11.32 -8.60
N VAL A 10 -13.52 -11.22 -7.76
CA VAL A 10 -14.81 -10.60 -8.13
C VAL A 10 -14.65 -9.14 -8.55
N THR A 11 -13.69 -8.40 -7.97
CA THR A 11 -13.44 -7.01 -8.38
C THR A 11 -13.07 -6.85 -9.86
N ALA A 12 -12.56 -7.92 -10.48
CA ALA A 12 -12.13 -7.94 -11.87
C ALA A 12 -13.06 -8.80 -12.76
N ASP A 13 -14.22 -9.21 -12.24
CA ASP A 13 -15.27 -9.87 -13.00
C ASP A 13 -16.03 -8.88 -13.88
N LEU A 14 -16.28 -9.23 -15.14
CA LEU A 14 -16.91 -8.34 -16.11
C LEU A 14 -18.36 -8.02 -15.74
N GLY A 15 -19.14 -9.00 -15.25
CA GLY A 15 -20.52 -8.77 -14.84
C GLY A 15 -20.60 -7.84 -13.64
N PHE A 16 -19.74 -8.06 -12.64
CA PHE A 16 -19.64 -7.14 -11.50
C PHE A 16 -19.28 -5.71 -11.93
N VAL A 17 -18.32 -5.56 -12.84
CA VAL A 17 -17.86 -4.26 -13.34
C VAL A 17 -18.94 -3.52 -14.14
N GLU A 18 -19.72 -4.24 -14.95
CA GLU A 18 -20.75 -3.64 -15.82
C GLU A 18 -22.02 -3.27 -15.04
N ASP A 19 -22.44 -4.11 -14.09
CA ASP A 19 -23.72 -3.98 -13.40
C ASP A 19 -23.66 -3.14 -12.10
N THR A 20 -22.46 -2.88 -11.57
CA THR A 20 -22.30 -2.23 -10.26
C THR A 20 -21.89 -0.75 -10.39
N PRO A 21 -22.56 0.19 -9.67
CA PRO A 21 -22.17 1.60 -9.63
C PRO A 21 -20.73 1.83 -9.13
N PHE A 22 -20.06 2.87 -9.64
CA PHE A 22 -18.65 3.17 -9.34
C PHE A 22 -18.33 3.20 -7.83
N LEU A 23 -19.11 3.94 -7.03
CA LEU A 23 -18.86 4.05 -5.59
C LEU A 23 -18.98 2.69 -4.88
N GLN A 24 -19.91 1.84 -5.31
CA GLN A 24 -20.04 0.49 -4.76
C GLN A 24 -18.85 -0.39 -5.13
N ARG A 25 -18.31 -0.27 -6.35
CA ARG A 25 -17.11 -0.99 -6.78
C ARG A 25 -15.87 -0.56 -5.98
N ILE A 26 -15.70 0.75 -5.76
CA ILE A 26 -14.60 1.29 -4.94
C ILE A 26 -14.71 0.81 -3.49
N LEU A 27 -15.91 0.84 -2.91
CA LEU A 27 -16.14 0.35 -1.56
C LEU A 27 -15.87 -1.16 -1.46
N TYR A 28 -16.34 -1.94 -2.43
CA TYR A 28 -16.10 -3.37 -2.50
C TYR A 28 -14.60 -3.67 -2.60
N LEU A 29 -13.87 -3.00 -3.49
CA LEU A 29 -12.41 -3.12 -3.60
C LEU A 29 -11.71 -2.81 -2.27
N TRP A 30 -12.09 -1.73 -1.59
CA TRP A 30 -11.49 -1.34 -0.33
C TRP A 30 -11.74 -2.38 0.77
N ILE A 31 -12.98 -2.86 0.90
CA ILE A 31 -13.36 -3.90 1.87
C ILE A 31 -12.63 -5.22 1.56
N SER A 32 -12.70 -5.70 0.31
CA SER A 32 -12.06 -6.95 -0.11
C SER A 32 -10.54 -6.90 0.10
N SER A 33 -9.91 -5.77 -0.22
CA SER A 33 -8.49 -5.58 0.07
C SER A 33 -8.19 -5.57 1.57
N PHE A 34 -9.03 -4.90 2.39
CA PHE A 34 -8.88 -4.92 3.84
C PHE A 34 -8.97 -6.35 4.39
N LEU A 35 -9.98 -7.13 3.96
CA LEU A 35 -10.13 -8.53 4.35
C LEU A 35 -8.92 -9.37 3.93
N ALA A 36 -8.35 -9.12 2.75
CA ALA A 36 -7.11 -9.77 2.32
C ALA A 36 -5.94 -9.41 3.25
N ARG A 37 -5.78 -8.14 3.65
CA ARG A 37 -4.74 -7.70 4.62
C ARG A 37 -4.87 -8.36 5.98
N LEU A 38 -6.10 -8.59 6.48
CA LEU A 38 -6.31 -9.29 7.75
C LEU A 38 -5.67 -10.68 7.76
N ASN A 39 -5.66 -11.40 6.63
CA ASN A 39 -4.98 -12.69 6.53
C ASN A 39 -3.45 -12.54 6.74
N TYR A 40 -2.85 -11.48 6.19
CA TYR A 40 -1.43 -11.19 6.42
C TYR A 40 -1.14 -10.83 7.87
N TYR A 41 -1.97 -10.00 8.50
CA TYR A 41 -1.81 -9.62 9.91
C TYR A 41 -1.89 -10.83 10.83
N TRP A 42 -2.81 -11.73 10.55
CA TRP A 42 -2.93 -12.98 11.30
C TRP A 42 -1.67 -13.86 11.14
N LEU A 43 -1.18 -14.06 9.91
CA LEU A 43 0.03 -14.83 9.65
C LEU A 43 1.27 -14.21 10.31
N TRP A 44 1.44 -12.89 10.22
CA TRP A 44 2.56 -12.21 10.88
C TRP A 44 2.47 -12.28 12.39
N SER A 45 1.27 -12.20 12.97
CA SER A 45 1.08 -12.38 14.42
C SER A 45 1.50 -13.77 14.89
N LEU A 46 1.17 -14.81 14.11
CA LEU A 46 1.61 -16.17 14.39
C LEU A 46 3.13 -16.32 14.27
N SER A 47 3.71 -15.77 13.21
CA SER A 47 5.17 -15.75 13.00
C SER A 47 5.89 -15.06 14.16
N GLU A 48 5.42 -13.88 14.56
CA GLU A 48 5.95 -13.13 15.71
C GLU A 48 5.84 -13.92 17.01
N GLY A 49 4.69 -14.57 17.25
CA GLY A 49 4.48 -15.43 18.41
C GLY A 49 5.45 -16.60 18.48
N LEU A 50 5.69 -17.27 17.35
CA LEU A 50 6.67 -18.36 17.25
C LEU A 50 8.11 -17.87 17.47
N CYS A 51 8.48 -16.74 16.85
CA CYS A 51 9.79 -16.14 17.06
C CYS A 51 10.01 -15.72 18.52
N ASN A 52 8.98 -15.18 19.18
CA ASN A 52 9.03 -14.84 20.60
C ASN A 52 9.17 -16.07 21.48
N ALA A 53 8.43 -17.15 21.20
CA ALA A 53 8.55 -18.42 21.92
C ALA A 53 9.95 -19.05 21.77
N ALA A 54 10.59 -18.86 20.62
CA ALA A 54 11.97 -19.27 20.35
C ALA A 54 13.04 -18.31 20.95
N GLY A 55 12.64 -17.24 21.62
CA GLY A 55 13.55 -16.26 22.23
C GLY A 55 14.17 -15.25 21.24
N LEU A 56 13.68 -15.18 20.01
CA LEU A 56 14.26 -14.36 18.94
C LEU A 56 13.71 -12.92 18.89
N GLY A 57 12.54 -12.65 19.48
CA GLY A 57 11.94 -11.30 19.42
C GLY A 57 12.35 -10.35 20.55
N PHE A 58 13.24 -10.76 21.46
CA PHE A 58 13.74 -9.88 22.52
C PHE A 58 14.66 -8.78 21.96
N CYS A 59 14.30 -7.50 22.22
CA CYS A 59 15.08 -6.35 21.81
C CYS A 59 16.20 -6.04 22.81
N ARG A 60 17.41 -6.54 22.53
CA ARG A 60 18.59 -6.36 23.39
C ARG A 60 19.03 -4.90 23.59
N GLN A 61 18.62 -4.00 22.71
CA GLN A 61 19.01 -2.58 22.72
C GLN A 61 18.01 -1.69 23.46
N ASP A 62 16.86 -2.20 23.89
CA ASP A 62 15.87 -1.43 24.62
C ASP A 62 16.03 -1.61 26.14
N ALA A 63 16.19 -0.50 26.86
CA ALA A 63 16.25 -0.49 28.32
C ALA A 63 14.97 -1.03 28.98
N ARG A 64 13.85 -1.04 28.26
CA ARG A 64 12.55 -1.56 28.74
C ARG A 64 12.34 -3.05 28.46
N GLY A 65 13.27 -3.72 27.80
CA GLY A 65 13.19 -5.16 27.52
C GLY A 65 12.00 -5.56 26.64
N ARG A 66 11.66 -4.77 25.61
CA ARG A 66 10.55 -5.07 24.70
C ARG A 66 10.80 -6.33 23.87
N TRP A 67 9.71 -7.00 23.49
CA TRP A 67 9.68 -8.22 22.68
C TRP A 67 9.17 -7.95 21.25
N ASP A 68 9.59 -6.84 20.67
CA ASP A 68 9.15 -6.34 19.36
C ASP A 68 10.27 -6.35 18.31
N ALA A 69 11.41 -7.02 18.57
CA ALA A 69 12.59 -6.98 17.70
C ALA A 69 12.34 -7.58 16.30
N LEU A 70 11.42 -8.54 16.20
CA LEU A 70 10.99 -9.18 14.97
C LEU A 70 9.52 -8.89 14.62
N SER A 71 8.98 -7.76 15.09
CA SER A 71 7.63 -7.36 14.69
C SER A 71 7.58 -6.99 13.22
N ASP A 72 6.71 -7.65 12.47
CA ASP A 72 6.54 -7.53 11.03
C ASP A 72 5.57 -6.42 10.63
N TYR A 73 4.69 -5.99 11.54
CA TYR A 73 3.69 -4.99 11.20
C TYR A 73 3.29 -4.10 12.38
N SER A 74 2.41 -3.14 12.10
CA SER A 74 1.69 -2.40 13.14
C SER A 74 0.31 -2.10 12.57
N PHE A 75 -0.73 -2.73 13.15
CA PHE A 75 -2.09 -2.67 12.62
C PHE A 75 -2.56 -1.22 12.43
N PHE A 76 -2.55 -0.42 13.50
CA PHE A 76 -2.99 0.97 13.43
C PHE A 76 -2.13 1.83 12.51
N THR A 77 -0.81 1.58 12.45
CA THR A 77 0.07 2.35 11.56
C THR A 77 -0.21 2.07 10.08
N LEU A 78 -0.62 0.85 9.75
CA LEU A 78 -0.98 0.48 8.38
C LEU A 78 -2.37 0.99 8.02
N GLU A 79 -3.37 0.68 8.84
CA GLU A 79 -4.77 1.02 8.53
C GLU A 79 -5.06 2.51 8.66
N LEU A 80 -4.29 3.27 9.45
CA LEU A 80 -4.41 4.73 9.56
C LEU A 80 -3.32 5.50 8.79
N SER A 81 -2.52 4.82 7.95
CA SER A 81 -1.51 5.52 7.16
C SER A 81 -2.14 6.51 6.19
N THR A 82 -1.60 7.72 6.20
CA THR A 82 -1.93 8.81 5.27
C THR A 82 -0.88 9.01 4.19
N ASN A 83 0.19 8.23 4.20
CA ASN A 83 1.27 8.31 3.23
C ASN A 83 1.83 6.93 2.90
N MET A 84 2.09 6.70 1.61
CA MET A 84 2.49 5.39 1.11
C MET A 84 3.89 5.00 1.59
N ALA A 85 4.79 5.97 1.79
CA ALA A 85 6.13 5.69 2.31
C ALA A 85 6.10 5.13 3.73
N ASN A 86 5.21 5.61 4.61
CA ASN A 86 5.04 5.08 5.95
C ASN A 86 4.35 3.71 5.92
N PHE A 87 3.30 3.54 5.11
CA PHE A 87 2.66 2.24 4.91
C PHE A 87 3.70 1.18 4.50
N THR A 88 4.50 1.48 3.46
CA THR A 88 5.55 0.60 2.95
C THR A 88 6.57 0.20 4.01
N ARG A 89 6.97 1.12 4.90
CA ARG A 89 7.96 0.82 5.95
C ARG A 89 7.41 -0.09 7.04
N ASN A 90 6.09 -0.12 7.22
CA ASN A 90 5.42 -0.89 8.26
C ASN A 90 4.75 -2.16 7.71
N TRP A 91 4.73 -2.33 6.39
CA TRP A 91 4.22 -3.53 5.73
C TRP A 91 5.37 -4.54 5.61
N ASN A 92 5.26 -5.65 6.34
CA ASN A 92 6.26 -6.72 6.36
C ASN A 92 7.67 -6.18 6.66
N LYS A 93 7.85 -5.67 7.87
CA LYS A 93 9.06 -4.96 8.33
C LYS A 93 10.31 -5.83 8.21
N THR A 94 10.25 -7.14 8.49
CA THR A 94 11.42 -8.02 8.37
C THR A 94 11.86 -8.16 6.91
N THR A 95 10.94 -8.41 5.99
CA THR A 95 11.23 -8.47 4.54
C THR A 95 11.72 -7.12 4.04
N SER A 96 11.08 -6.02 4.48
CA SER A 96 11.52 -4.66 4.15
C SER A 96 12.94 -4.36 4.65
N ALA A 97 13.31 -4.83 5.85
CA ALA A 97 14.67 -4.69 6.38
C ALA A 97 15.69 -5.55 5.61
N TRP A 98 15.30 -6.77 5.23
CA TRP A 98 16.11 -7.66 4.39
C TRP A 98 16.39 -7.03 3.01
N LEU A 99 15.36 -6.59 2.30
CA LEU A 99 15.50 -5.90 1.00
C LEU A 99 16.31 -4.61 1.11
N LYS A 100 16.17 -3.85 2.22
CA LYS A 100 16.98 -2.65 2.44
C LYS A 100 18.47 -2.96 2.51
N ARG A 101 18.84 -4.01 3.24
CA ARG A 101 20.24 -4.43 3.40
C ARG A 101 20.83 -5.01 2.12
N LEU A 102 20.03 -5.79 1.38
CA LEU A 102 20.48 -6.43 0.15
C LEU A 102 20.57 -5.49 -1.04
N VAL A 103 19.61 -4.57 -1.18
CA VAL A 103 19.46 -3.74 -2.38
C VAL A 103 19.56 -2.27 -2.01
N TYR A 104 18.63 -1.75 -1.22
CA TYR A 104 18.46 -0.30 -1.06
C TYR A 104 19.76 0.43 -0.63
N TYR A 105 20.52 -0.12 0.32
CA TYR A 105 21.76 0.49 0.79
C TYR A 105 22.97 0.23 -0.11
N ARG A 106 22.90 -0.73 -1.04
CA ARG A 106 23.99 -1.06 -1.97
C ARG A 106 24.02 -0.15 -3.20
N PHE A 107 22.93 0.56 -3.49
CA PHE A 107 22.81 1.43 -4.66
C PHE A 107 22.62 2.89 -4.26
N SER A 108 23.35 3.79 -4.93
CA SER A 108 23.24 5.24 -4.75
C SER A 108 22.10 5.84 -5.60
N HIS A 109 21.89 5.31 -6.80
CA HIS A 109 20.88 5.75 -7.76
C HIS A 109 19.78 4.71 -7.91
N MET A 110 18.55 5.15 -8.19
CA MET A 110 17.38 4.28 -8.44
C MET A 110 17.09 3.23 -7.35
N ARG A 111 17.69 3.35 -6.15
CA ARG A 111 17.58 2.36 -5.06
C ARG A 111 16.16 1.92 -4.73
N THR A 112 15.18 2.83 -4.79
CA THR A 112 13.77 2.46 -4.57
C THR A 112 13.24 1.58 -5.70
N VAL A 113 13.42 1.99 -6.95
CA VAL A 113 13.01 1.22 -8.14
C VAL A 113 13.64 -0.17 -8.12
N LEU A 114 14.95 -0.25 -7.90
CA LEU A 114 15.67 -1.54 -7.85
C LEU A 114 15.19 -2.42 -6.69
N THR A 115 14.91 -1.84 -5.52
CA THR A 115 14.41 -2.60 -4.36
C THR A 115 13.04 -3.22 -4.66
N PHE A 116 12.12 -2.45 -5.24
CA PHE A 116 10.79 -2.96 -5.62
C PHE A 116 10.86 -3.93 -6.80
N LEU A 117 11.78 -3.75 -7.75
CA LEU A 117 12.00 -4.71 -8.83
C LEU A 117 12.48 -6.06 -8.29
N VAL A 118 13.47 -6.06 -7.39
CA VAL A 118 13.92 -7.29 -6.72
C VAL A 118 12.80 -7.92 -5.90
N SER A 119 11.96 -7.10 -5.24
CA SER A 119 10.78 -7.59 -4.53
C SER A 119 9.78 -8.27 -5.49
N ALA A 120 9.51 -7.67 -6.65
CA ALA A 120 8.63 -8.26 -7.66
C ALA A 120 9.17 -9.61 -8.16
N LEU A 121 10.47 -9.66 -8.47
CA LEU A 121 11.16 -10.89 -8.88
C LEU A 121 11.09 -11.97 -7.79
N TRP A 122 11.23 -11.60 -6.52
CA TRP A 122 11.12 -12.52 -5.39
C TRP A 122 9.70 -13.12 -5.25
N HIS A 123 8.65 -12.36 -5.57
CA HIS A 123 7.28 -12.86 -5.55
C HIS A 123 6.90 -13.72 -6.77
N GLY A 124 7.64 -13.61 -7.88
CA GLY A 124 7.52 -14.48 -9.05
C GLY A 124 7.23 -13.75 -10.38
N PRO A 125 7.42 -14.44 -11.53
CA PRO A 125 7.36 -13.84 -12.87
C PRO A 125 5.91 -13.68 -13.40
N HIS A 126 5.02 -13.15 -12.58
CA HIS A 126 3.61 -12.96 -12.95
C HIS A 126 3.33 -11.49 -13.31
N PRO A 127 2.67 -11.20 -14.45
CA PRO A 127 2.46 -9.83 -14.90
C PRO A 127 1.76 -8.93 -13.87
N GLY A 128 0.78 -9.45 -13.13
CA GLY A 128 0.05 -8.67 -12.12
C GLY A 128 0.94 -8.21 -10.96
N ILE A 129 1.93 -9.03 -10.59
CA ILE A 129 2.94 -8.68 -9.58
C ILE A 129 3.78 -7.51 -10.08
N PHE A 130 4.30 -7.57 -11.30
CA PHE A 130 5.11 -6.47 -11.86
C PHE A 130 4.34 -5.16 -11.96
N ILE A 131 3.06 -5.22 -12.35
CA ILE A 131 2.18 -4.04 -12.38
C ILE A 131 2.03 -3.46 -10.97
N GLY A 132 1.64 -4.29 -9.99
CA GLY A 132 1.44 -3.85 -8.62
C GLY A 132 2.69 -3.24 -7.99
N PHE A 133 3.84 -3.89 -8.15
CA PHE A 133 5.13 -3.38 -7.67
C PHE A 133 5.58 -2.10 -8.38
N SER A 134 5.28 -1.95 -9.68
CA SER A 134 5.56 -0.71 -10.43
C SER A 134 4.72 0.46 -9.93
N VAL A 135 3.42 0.23 -9.70
CA VAL A 135 2.49 1.22 -9.16
C VAL A 135 2.91 1.59 -7.73
N TRP A 136 3.23 0.61 -6.90
CA TRP A 136 3.74 0.83 -5.55
C TRP A 136 4.99 1.71 -5.57
N THR A 137 5.95 1.40 -6.44
CA THR A 137 7.17 2.20 -6.62
C THR A 137 6.85 3.64 -6.97
N ALA A 138 5.97 3.86 -7.96
CA ALA A 138 5.59 5.18 -8.44
C ALA A 138 4.93 6.01 -7.33
N VAL A 139 3.96 5.42 -6.62
CA VAL A 139 3.24 6.09 -5.52
C VAL A 139 4.19 6.43 -4.36
N VAL A 140 5.11 5.54 -3.98
CA VAL A 140 6.12 5.84 -2.94
C VAL A 140 7.06 6.96 -3.34
N ILE A 141 7.48 7.02 -4.61
CA ILE A 141 8.33 8.11 -5.12
C ILE A 141 7.55 9.43 -5.12
N ALA A 142 6.30 9.42 -5.58
CA ALA A 142 5.43 10.59 -5.60
C ALA A 142 5.17 11.11 -4.17
N ASP A 143 4.80 10.22 -3.26
CA ASP A 143 4.56 10.53 -1.84
C ASP A 143 5.76 11.19 -1.16
N ARG A 144 6.97 10.68 -1.40
CA ARG A 144 8.21 11.32 -0.89
C ARG A 144 8.47 12.71 -1.48
N LYS A 145 8.02 12.99 -2.70
CA LYS A 145 8.12 14.33 -3.30
C LYS A 145 7.08 15.26 -2.69
N VAL A 146 5.83 14.81 -2.54
CA VAL A 146 4.75 15.56 -1.85
C VAL A 146 5.17 15.94 -0.44
N ALA A 147 5.72 15.00 0.32
CA ALA A 147 6.13 15.22 1.70
C ALA A 147 7.14 16.39 1.83
N LYS A 148 8.01 16.60 0.83
CA LYS A 148 8.97 17.72 0.82
C LYS A 148 8.30 19.08 0.62
N LEU A 149 7.09 19.12 0.07
CA LEU A 149 6.33 20.37 -0.09
C LEU A 149 5.71 20.84 1.22
N ALA A 150 5.74 20.01 2.28
CA ALA A 150 5.19 20.33 3.60
C ALA A 150 3.75 20.87 3.55
N VAL A 151 2.93 20.35 2.62
CA VAL A 151 1.56 20.85 2.34
C VAL A 151 0.75 20.97 3.63
N HIS A 152 0.73 19.91 4.45
CA HIS A 152 -0.01 19.87 5.71
C HIS A 152 0.33 21.04 6.66
N GLU A 153 1.60 21.42 6.74
CA GLU A 153 2.07 22.51 7.61
C GLU A 153 1.64 23.88 7.09
N ARG A 154 1.56 24.01 5.76
CA ARG A 154 1.20 25.25 5.05
C ARG A 154 -0.30 25.53 4.97
N LEU A 155 -1.15 24.58 5.38
CA LEU A 155 -2.61 24.76 5.34
C LEU A 155 -3.09 25.78 6.39
N PRO A 156 -4.05 26.65 6.03
CA PRO A 156 -4.38 27.85 6.80
C PRO A 156 -5.22 27.59 8.05
N SER A 157 -5.91 26.45 8.15
CA SER A 157 -6.78 26.14 9.30
C SER A 157 -6.74 24.66 9.69
N ALA A 158 -7.17 24.37 10.93
CA ALA A 158 -7.31 23.00 11.43
C ALA A 158 -8.30 22.16 10.59
N ALA A 159 -9.37 22.78 10.09
CA ALA A 159 -10.34 22.11 9.22
C ALA A 159 -9.70 21.67 7.90
N TRP A 160 -8.87 22.52 7.29
CA TRP A 160 -8.13 22.16 6.07
C TRP A 160 -7.12 21.05 6.32
N ARG A 161 -6.40 21.08 7.44
CA ARG A 161 -5.48 20.00 7.84
C ARG A 161 -6.20 18.67 8.03
N PHE A 162 -7.34 18.68 8.71
CA PHE A 162 -8.18 17.51 8.89
C PHE A 162 -8.68 16.96 7.55
N LEU A 163 -9.20 17.82 6.68
CA LEU A 163 -9.64 17.43 5.33
C LEU A 163 -8.50 16.80 4.52
N HIS A 164 -7.33 17.45 4.51
CA HIS A 164 -6.14 16.91 3.84
C HIS A 164 -5.73 15.55 4.42
N MET A 165 -5.80 15.36 5.74
CA MET A 165 -5.51 14.08 6.39
C MET A 165 -6.49 12.99 5.95
N CYS A 166 -7.80 13.26 5.93
CA CYS A 166 -8.82 12.32 5.46
C CYS A 166 -8.64 11.96 3.98
N MET A 167 -8.35 12.94 3.12
CA MET A 167 -8.10 12.71 1.69
C MET A 167 -6.81 11.90 1.47
N SER A 168 -5.74 12.22 2.20
CA SER A 168 -4.47 11.50 2.11
C SER A 168 -4.61 10.05 2.61
N TRP A 169 -5.38 9.85 3.68
CA TRP A 169 -5.75 8.52 4.16
C TRP A 169 -6.51 7.73 3.10
N LEU A 170 -7.61 8.28 2.59
CA LEU A 170 -8.47 7.62 1.61
C LEU A 170 -7.65 7.17 0.40
N THR A 171 -6.84 8.06 -0.15
CA THR A 171 -6.01 7.72 -1.32
C THR A 171 -4.93 6.70 -0.99
N THR A 172 -4.29 6.79 0.18
CA THR A 172 -3.32 5.77 0.58
C THR A 172 -3.99 4.40 0.63
N GLN A 173 -5.19 4.30 1.22
CA GLN A 173 -5.92 3.04 1.32
C GLN A 173 -6.42 2.52 -0.04
N LEU A 174 -6.90 3.41 -0.93
CA LEU A 174 -7.29 3.02 -2.29
C LEU A 174 -6.10 2.57 -3.14
N ALA A 175 -4.96 3.26 -3.03
CA ALA A 175 -3.73 2.87 -3.71
C ALA A 175 -3.24 1.49 -3.23
N VAL A 176 -3.22 1.26 -1.91
CA VAL A 176 -2.92 -0.06 -1.33
C VAL A 176 -3.91 -1.11 -1.83
N GLY A 177 -5.20 -0.78 -1.86
CA GLY A 177 -6.27 -1.64 -2.36
C GLY A 177 -6.01 -2.12 -3.78
N PHE A 178 -5.75 -1.17 -4.67
CA PHE A 178 -5.40 -1.45 -6.05
C PHE A 178 -4.13 -2.30 -6.18
N ILE A 179 -3.04 -1.89 -5.51
CA ILE A 179 -1.75 -2.59 -5.56
C ILE A 179 -1.91 -4.05 -5.12
N LEU A 180 -2.54 -4.30 -3.97
CA LEU A 180 -2.73 -5.66 -3.47
C LEU A 180 -3.61 -6.48 -4.42
N THR A 181 -4.66 -5.88 -4.98
CA THR A 181 -5.53 -6.56 -5.96
C THR A 181 -4.73 -7.00 -7.17
N THR A 182 -3.90 -6.12 -7.76
CA THR A 182 -3.06 -6.50 -8.91
C THR A 182 -2.05 -7.61 -8.59
N ILE A 183 -1.43 -7.57 -7.41
CA ILE A 183 -0.50 -8.61 -6.94
C ILE A 183 -1.22 -9.95 -6.76
N HIS A 184 -2.44 -9.92 -6.20
CA HIS A 184 -3.23 -11.14 -5.96
C HIS A 184 -3.83 -11.74 -7.23
N LEU A 185 -4.26 -10.92 -8.19
CA LEU A 185 -4.81 -11.40 -9.47
C LEU A 185 -3.75 -12.06 -10.36
N GLN A 186 -2.48 -11.67 -10.21
CA GLN A 186 -1.30 -12.20 -10.91
C GLN A 186 -1.34 -12.13 -12.46
N SER A 187 -2.46 -11.78 -13.08
CA SER A 187 -2.71 -11.90 -14.52
C SER A 187 -3.12 -10.56 -15.14
N MET A 188 -2.71 -10.31 -16.40
CA MET A 188 -3.00 -9.02 -17.05
C MET A 188 -4.47 -8.83 -17.43
N GLY A 189 -5.18 -9.90 -17.81
CA GLY A 189 -6.55 -9.81 -18.34
C GLY A 189 -7.52 -9.16 -17.34
N PRO A 190 -7.70 -9.74 -16.14
CA PRO A 190 -8.54 -9.17 -15.09
C PRO A 190 -8.09 -7.75 -14.67
N ILE A 191 -6.78 -7.50 -14.63
CA ILE A 191 -6.24 -6.17 -14.32
C ILE A 191 -6.64 -5.15 -15.38
N LEU A 192 -6.57 -5.49 -16.67
CA LEU A 192 -6.94 -4.57 -17.76
C LEU A 192 -8.44 -4.24 -17.75
N VAL A 193 -9.29 -5.22 -17.41
CA VAL A 193 -10.73 -5.01 -17.23
C VAL A 193 -10.97 -4.02 -16.10
N PHE A 194 -10.40 -4.28 -14.92
CA PHE A 194 -10.46 -3.39 -13.77
C PHE A 194 -9.90 -1.99 -14.09
N TRP A 195 -8.76 -1.92 -14.78
CA TRP A 195 -8.11 -0.64 -15.06
C TRP A 195 -8.94 0.23 -16.02
N ARG A 196 -9.54 -0.39 -17.04
CA ARG A 196 -10.42 0.32 -17.99
C ARG A 196 -11.72 0.78 -17.34
N SER A 197 -12.29 0.02 -16.39
CA SER A 197 -13.54 0.39 -15.74
C SER A 197 -13.41 1.54 -14.74
N GLU A 198 -12.27 1.60 -14.05
CA GLU A 198 -12.02 2.58 -12.98
C GLU A 198 -11.36 3.87 -13.50
N MET A 199 -10.39 3.80 -14.43
CA MET A 199 -9.63 4.98 -14.87
C MET A 199 -10.24 5.76 -16.04
N VAL A 200 -11.03 5.09 -16.91
CA VAL A 200 -11.54 5.74 -18.14
C VAL A 200 -12.82 6.53 -17.88
N LYS A 201 -13.66 6.10 -16.92
CA LYS A 201 -14.93 6.78 -16.62
C LYS A 201 -14.78 8.04 -15.76
N GLU A 202 -13.71 8.16 -14.97
CA GLU A 202 -13.60 9.19 -13.91
C GLU A 202 -12.22 9.87 -13.88
N ARG A 203 -11.68 10.25 -15.06
CA ARG A 203 -10.46 11.07 -15.18
C ARG A 203 -10.49 12.32 -14.29
N GLU A 204 -11.68 12.87 -14.06
CA GLU A 204 -11.88 14.09 -13.28
C GLU A 204 -11.68 13.91 -11.78
N LEU A 205 -12.05 12.76 -11.19
CA LEU A 205 -11.80 12.48 -9.77
C LEU A 205 -10.30 12.33 -9.47
N PHE A 206 -9.56 11.65 -10.35
CA PHE A 206 -8.10 11.51 -10.21
C PHE A 206 -7.38 12.86 -10.37
N THR A 207 -7.85 13.68 -11.32
CA THR A 207 -7.30 15.03 -11.54
C THR A 207 -7.63 15.97 -10.38
N THR A 208 -8.86 15.95 -9.89
CA THR A 208 -9.30 16.69 -8.69
C THR A 208 -8.54 16.22 -7.45
N PHE A 209 -8.28 14.92 -7.33
CA PHE A 209 -7.45 14.36 -6.27
C PHE A 209 -6.01 14.90 -6.34
N CYS A 210 -5.40 14.95 -7.54
CA CYS A 210 -4.10 15.58 -7.75
C CYS A 210 -4.13 17.08 -7.41
N PHE A 211 -5.18 17.82 -7.75
CA PHE A 211 -5.32 19.24 -7.36
C PHE A 211 -5.48 19.44 -5.84
N LEU A 212 -6.11 18.50 -5.11
CA LEU A 212 -6.29 18.59 -3.67
C LEU A 212 -5.05 18.14 -2.88
N THR A 213 -4.25 17.20 -3.40
CA THR A 213 -2.97 16.79 -2.80
C THR A 213 -1.78 17.62 -3.24
N PHE A 214 -1.85 18.19 -4.44
CA PHE A 214 -0.90 19.14 -5.01
C PHE A 214 -1.67 20.41 -5.39
N PRO A 215 -2.17 21.19 -4.41
CA PRO A 215 -2.66 22.51 -4.72
C PRO A 215 -1.54 23.24 -5.44
N ASP A 216 -1.86 23.89 -6.56
CA ASP A 216 -0.94 24.73 -7.29
C ASP A 216 -0.48 25.82 -6.32
N LEU A 217 0.64 25.56 -5.65
CA LEU A 217 1.28 26.47 -4.71
C LEU A 217 2.02 27.50 -5.57
N GLY A 218 1.22 28.28 -6.30
CA GLY A 218 1.66 29.54 -6.88
C GLY A 218 2.04 30.47 -5.75
N ARG A 219 3.32 30.48 -5.41
CA ARG A 219 4.15 31.61 -4.95
C ARG A 219 5.59 31.16 -4.78
#